data_AF-A0A651EUL0-F1
#
_entry.id   AF-A0A651EUL0-F1
#
_cell.length_a   1.000
_cell.length_b   1.000
_cell.length_c   1.000
_cell.angle_alpha   90.00
_cell.angle_beta   90.00
_cell.angle_gamma   90.00
#
_symmetry.space_group_name_H-M   'P 1'
#
loop_
_entity.id
_entity.type
_entity.pdbx_description
1 polymer ?
#
loop_
_entity_poly.entity_id
_entity_poly.type
_entity_poly.pdbx_seq_one_letter_code
_entity_poly.pdbx_strand_id
1 'polypeptide(L)'
;MDDSAKIYLGIALMIVMMGMGLSLKLEDFKRVVKFPKAVVIGLVNQLIFLPLIAFGLIYLLGIRNTLAVGMILIAACPGGPTSNLISHLCKGDTALSVTLTAFSSVLTLFTIPVILEWSLIHYMGNDETSIILNRFEIFKDLFLITIVPISAGMLVKHFKPEWADRLQSKVKIASALVLFILIVGLTIKEKHNIIPYFSEVGIGTFSLNIITLSLGFITARMLSLSSKQAISISIESGIQNGTLAIALAIGLLKNNDFAIPGAVYSLIMFITSFIIIGFLNTKKFRQPTDN
;
A
#
# COMPACT_ATOMS: atom_id res chain seq x y z
N MET A 1 16.61 -15.98 9.27
CA MET A 1 16.97 -14.63 8.80
C MET A 1 17.81 -14.03 9.90
N ASP A 2 19.08 -13.73 9.64
CA ASP A 2 20.00 -13.21 10.65
C ASP A 2 19.41 -11.95 11.30
N ASP A 3 19.59 -11.81 12.61
CA ASP A 3 18.98 -10.71 13.38
C ASP A 3 19.39 -9.33 12.84
N SER A 4 20.56 -9.24 12.21
CA SER A 4 21.06 -8.08 11.46
C SER A 4 20.09 -7.64 10.35
N ALA A 5 19.58 -8.60 9.55
CA ALA A 5 18.69 -8.29 8.42
C ALA A 5 17.33 -7.75 8.89
N LYS A 6 16.85 -8.18 10.06
CA LYS A 6 15.61 -7.65 10.68
C LYS A 6 15.80 -6.20 11.11
N ILE A 7 16.94 -5.89 11.72
CA ILE A 7 17.28 -4.53 12.15
C ILE A 7 17.37 -3.60 10.93
N TYR A 8 18.07 -4.02 9.87
CA TYR A 8 18.16 -3.23 8.64
C TYR A 8 16.80 -3.02 7.97
N LEU A 9 15.95 -4.05 7.95
CA LEU A 9 14.57 -3.95 7.45
C LEU A 9 13.76 -2.93 8.24
N GLY A 10 13.79 -3.00 9.58
CA GLY A 10 13.10 -2.05 10.47
C GLY A 10 13.56 -0.61 10.24
N ILE A 11 14.87 -0.38 10.16
CA ILE A 11 15.44 0.95 9.89
C ILE A 11 15.00 1.46 8.51
N ALA A 12 15.09 0.62 7.48
CA ALA A 12 14.68 0.98 6.13
C ALA A 12 13.21 1.42 6.09
N LEU A 13 12.31 0.70 6.78
CA LEU A 13 10.89 1.05 6.87
C LEU A 13 10.66 2.36 7.59
N MET A 14 11.33 2.58 8.72
CA MET A 14 11.22 3.84 9.45
C MET A 14 11.63 5.02 8.56
N ILE A 15 12.68 4.88 7.75
CA ILE A 15 13.09 5.91 6.78
C ILE A 15 12.00 6.14 5.71
N VAL A 16 11.42 5.08 5.15
CA VAL A 16 10.34 5.18 4.15
C VAL A 16 9.11 5.88 4.74
N MET A 17 8.69 5.48 5.95
CA MET A 17 7.52 6.03 6.65
C MET A 17 7.77 7.48 7.07
N MET A 18 8.99 7.82 7.51
CA MET A 18 9.37 9.21 7.74
C MET A 18 9.32 10.04 6.45
N GLY A 19 9.76 9.47 5.32
CA GLY A 19 9.62 10.06 4.00
C GLY A 19 8.20 10.42 3.62
N MET A 20 7.26 9.53 3.92
CA MET A 20 5.84 9.81 3.79
C MET A 20 5.44 11.00 4.66
N GLY A 21 5.84 11.02 5.93
CA GLY A 21 5.59 12.13 6.85
C GLY A 21 6.12 13.49 6.35
N LEU A 22 7.29 13.52 5.72
CA LEU A 22 7.88 14.74 5.12
C LEU A 22 7.02 15.35 3.99
N SER A 23 6.13 14.55 3.40
CA SER A 23 5.21 15.01 2.35
C SER A 23 3.84 15.48 2.86
N LEU A 24 3.54 15.23 4.15
CA LEU A 24 2.24 15.50 4.75
C LEU A 24 2.21 16.84 5.48
N LYS A 25 1.09 17.54 5.37
CA LYS A 25 0.78 18.74 6.14
C LYS A 25 -0.47 18.52 6.99
N LEU A 26 -0.57 19.24 8.11
CA LEU A 26 -1.79 19.25 8.94
C LEU A 26 -3.04 19.69 8.18
N GLU A 27 -2.87 20.50 7.14
CA GLU A 27 -3.95 20.95 6.26
C GLU A 27 -4.57 19.80 5.45
N ASP A 28 -3.80 18.76 5.14
CA ASP A 28 -4.31 17.60 4.39
C ASP A 28 -5.36 16.86 5.22
N PHE A 29 -5.21 16.80 6.55
CA PHE A 29 -6.22 16.24 7.44
C PHE A 29 -7.50 17.08 7.50
N LYS A 30 -7.40 18.41 7.35
CA LYS A 30 -8.58 19.30 7.32
C LYS A 30 -9.40 19.14 6.04
N ARG A 31 -8.83 18.58 4.97
CA ARG A 31 -9.53 18.38 3.69
C ARG A 31 -10.63 17.33 3.77
N VAL A 32 -10.60 16.42 4.75
CA VAL A 32 -11.70 15.47 4.97
C VAL A 32 -13.04 16.18 5.14
N VAL A 33 -13.03 17.35 5.78
CA VAL A 33 -14.23 18.17 5.99
C VAL A 33 -14.63 18.92 4.71
N LYS A 34 -13.67 19.24 3.84
CA LYS A 34 -13.92 19.94 2.57
C LYS A 34 -14.45 19.00 1.47
N PHE A 35 -13.97 17.76 1.42
CA PHE A 35 -14.36 16.77 0.41
C PHE A 35 -14.78 15.44 1.05
N PRO A 36 -15.75 15.43 1.98
CA PRO A 36 -16.09 14.26 2.79
C PRO A 36 -16.54 13.09 1.93
N LYS A 37 -17.34 13.35 0.89
CA LYS A 37 -17.80 12.32 -0.05
C LYS A 37 -16.65 11.60 -0.75
N ALA A 38 -15.67 12.34 -1.25
CA ALA A 38 -14.53 11.75 -1.96
C ALA A 38 -13.63 10.93 -1.02
N VAL A 39 -13.39 11.44 0.20
CA VAL A 39 -12.60 10.73 1.20
C VAL A 39 -13.30 9.45 1.65
N VAL A 40 -14.60 9.50 1.97
CA VAL A 40 -15.37 8.31 2.37
C VAL A 40 -15.36 7.25 1.28
N ILE A 41 -15.61 7.62 0.02
CA ILE A 41 -15.58 6.65 -1.10
C ILE A 41 -14.21 5.99 -1.23
N GLY A 42 -13.13 6.78 -1.20
CA GLY A 42 -11.77 6.25 -1.27
C GLY A 42 -11.44 5.32 -0.09
N LEU A 43 -11.82 5.69 1.13
CA LEU A 43 -11.58 4.86 2.32
C LEU A 43 -12.41 3.57 2.30
N VAL A 44 -13.66 3.60 1.83
CA VAL A 44 -14.48 2.39 1.67
C VAL A 44 -13.88 1.45 0.63
N ASN A 45 -13.42 1.98 -0.50
CA ASN A 45 -12.74 1.17 -1.51
C ASN A 45 -11.47 0.51 -0.95
N GLN A 46 -10.68 1.28 -0.21
CA GLN A 46 -9.40 0.85 0.34
C GLN A 46 -9.54 -0.14 1.51
N LEU A 47 -10.38 0.16 2.49
CA LEU A 47 -10.42 -0.57 3.76
C LEU A 47 -11.45 -1.71 3.77
N ILE A 48 -12.44 -1.67 2.88
CA ILE A 48 -13.54 -2.64 2.86
C ILE A 48 -13.50 -3.45 1.56
N PHE A 49 -13.60 -2.79 0.40
CA PHE A 49 -13.69 -3.55 -0.85
C PHE A 49 -12.38 -4.26 -1.20
N LEU A 50 -11.23 -3.64 -0.97
CA LEU A 50 -9.94 -4.27 -1.28
C LEU A 50 -9.75 -5.63 -0.59
N PRO A 51 -9.89 -5.73 0.75
CA PRO A 51 -9.75 -7.02 1.42
C PRO A 51 -10.82 -8.04 1.01
N LEU A 52 -12.05 -7.58 0.75
CA LEU A 52 -13.14 -8.46 0.29
C LEU A 52 -12.88 -9.04 -1.11
N ILE A 53 -12.34 -8.22 -2.02
CA ILE A 53 -11.95 -8.67 -3.37
C ILE A 53 -10.79 -9.64 -3.27
N ALA A 54 -9.80 -9.36 -2.43
CA ALA A 54 -8.69 -10.28 -2.20
C ALA A 54 -9.20 -11.64 -1.69
N PHE A 55 -10.08 -11.63 -0.69
CA PHE A 55 -10.72 -12.85 -0.18
C PHE A 55 -11.49 -13.61 -1.27
N GLY A 56 -12.30 -12.91 -2.06
CA GLY A 56 -13.04 -13.53 -3.17
C GLY A 56 -12.11 -14.15 -4.22
N LEU A 57 -11.03 -13.47 -4.59
CA LEU A 57 -10.04 -13.99 -5.53
C LEU A 57 -9.29 -15.20 -5.00
N ILE A 58 -8.92 -15.20 -3.71
CA ILE A 58 -8.28 -16.35 -3.05
C ILE A 58 -9.18 -17.57 -3.14
N TYR A 59 -10.47 -17.42 -2.82
CA TYR A 59 -11.45 -18.49 -2.89
C TYR A 59 -11.65 -18.99 -4.32
N LEU A 60 -11.81 -18.07 -5.29
CA LEU A 60 -12.07 -18.42 -6.70
C LEU A 60 -10.88 -19.09 -7.38
N LEU A 61 -9.65 -18.71 -7.02
CA LEU A 61 -8.43 -19.21 -7.65
C LEU A 61 -7.79 -20.37 -6.88
N GLY A 62 -8.33 -20.73 -5.70
CA GLY A 62 -7.78 -21.80 -4.87
C GLY A 62 -6.36 -21.51 -4.39
N ILE A 63 -6.07 -20.25 -4.03
CA ILE A 63 -4.72 -19.85 -3.60
C ILE A 63 -4.36 -20.57 -2.30
N ARG A 64 -3.16 -21.18 -2.27
CA ARG A 64 -2.65 -21.91 -1.09
C ARG A 64 -2.66 -21.02 0.16
N ASN A 65 -3.01 -21.62 1.29
CA ASN A 65 -3.25 -20.92 2.55
C ASN A 65 -2.14 -19.93 2.98
N THR A 66 -0.86 -20.27 2.83
CA THR A 66 0.23 -19.33 3.21
C THR A 66 0.26 -18.09 2.30
N LEU A 67 0.02 -18.27 1.01
CA LEU A 67 -0.04 -17.19 0.04
C LEU A 67 -1.35 -16.40 0.16
N ALA A 68 -2.45 -17.02 0.59
CA ALA A 68 -3.70 -16.35 0.88
C ALA A 68 -3.55 -15.30 1.99
N VAL A 69 -2.84 -15.64 3.07
CA VAL A 69 -2.52 -14.69 4.16
C VAL A 69 -1.74 -13.50 3.62
N GLY A 70 -0.71 -13.74 2.80
CA GLY A 70 0.07 -12.67 2.19
C GLY A 70 -0.75 -11.77 1.23
N MET A 71 -1.70 -12.36 0.50
CA MET A 71 -2.56 -11.61 -0.42
C MET A 71 -3.59 -10.76 0.33
N ILE A 72 -4.13 -11.23 1.45
CA ILE A 72 -4.96 -10.40 2.35
C ILE A 72 -4.12 -9.31 3.00
N LEU A 73 -2.88 -9.61 3.41
CA LEU A 73 -1.99 -8.64 4.05
C LEU A 73 -1.68 -7.45 3.13
N ILE A 74 -1.32 -7.68 1.87
CA ILE A 74 -1.11 -6.58 0.91
C ILE A 74 -2.42 -5.81 0.65
N ALA A 75 -3.57 -6.49 0.64
CA ALA A 75 -4.85 -5.84 0.45
C ALA A 75 -5.33 -5.01 1.66
N ALA A 76 -4.86 -5.35 2.86
CA ALA A 76 -5.15 -4.61 4.09
C ALA A 76 -4.19 -3.42 4.31
N CYS A 77 -3.04 -3.40 3.62
CA CYS A 77 -2.12 -2.28 3.67
C CYS A 77 -2.76 -1.02 3.10
N PRO A 78 -2.41 0.19 3.58
CA PRO A 78 -2.82 1.44 2.97
C PRO A 78 -2.07 1.65 1.63
N GLY A 79 -2.49 2.69 0.90
CA GLY A 79 -1.67 3.29 -0.15
C GLY A 79 -0.33 3.82 0.39
N GLY A 80 0.44 4.49 -0.47
CA GLY A 80 1.77 4.97 -0.04
C GLY A 80 2.32 6.13 -0.88
N PRO A 81 3.56 6.55 -0.63
CA PRO A 81 4.20 7.62 -1.40
C PRO A 81 4.18 7.38 -2.93
N THR A 82 4.19 6.11 -3.34
CA THR A 82 4.10 5.69 -4.74
C THR A 82 2.73 6.02 -5.35
N SER A 83 1.61 5.77 -4.65
CA SER A 83 0.27 6.13 -5.14
C SER A 83 0.14 7.65 -5.31
N ASN A 84 0.66 8.43 -4.36
CA ASN A 84 0.68 9.89 -4.44
C ASN A 84 1.47 10.41 -5.66
N LEU A 85 2.62 9.81 -5.96
CA LEU A 85 3.40 10.13 -7.16
C LEU A 85 2.65 9.78 -8.43
N ILE A 86 2.06 8.59 -8.53
CA ILE A 86 1.34 8.14 -9.72
C ILE A 86 0.08 8.98 -9.93
N SER A 87 -0.66 9.30 -8.87
CA SER A 87 -1.80 10.23 -8.90
C SER A 87 -1.40 11.59 -9.47
N HIS A 88 -0.25 12.11 -9.09
CA HIS A 88 0.29 13.35 -9.63
C HIS A 88 0.65 13.22 -11.13
N LEU A 89 1.36 12.15 -11.53
CA LEU A 89 1.74 11.89 -12.92
C LEU A 89 0.54 11.66 -13.85
N CYS A 90 -0.57 11.16 -13.30
CA CYS A 90 -1.84 10.97 -14.00
C CYS A 90 -2.76 12.20 -13.98
N LYS A 91 -2.27 13.36 -13.51
CA LYS A 91 -3.05 14.61 -13.35
C LYS A 91 -4.32 14.44 -12.49
N GLY A 92 -4.30 13.50 -11.55
CA GLY A 92 -5.34 13.33 -10.55
C GLY A 92 -5.36 14.47 -9.52
N ASP A 93 -6.32 14.41 -8.60
CA ASP A 93 -6.32 15.26 -7.41
C ASP A 93 -5.26 14.75 -6.44
N THR A 94 -4.02 15.23 -6.58
CA THR A 94 -2.89 14.84 -5.74
C THR A 94 -3.16 15.08 -4.27
N ALA A 95 -3.91 16.13 -3.94
CA ALA A 95 -4.16 16.46 -2.55
C ALA A 95 -5.19 15.51 -1.91
N LEU A 96 -6.19 15.07 -2.68
CA LEU A 96 -7.08 13.97 -2.26
C LEU A 96 -6.28 12.67 -2.06
N SER A 97 -5.36 12.33 -2.97
CA SER A 97 -4.50 11.14 -2.83
C SER A 97 -3.75 11.18 -1.50
N VAL A 98 -3.06 12.28 -1.21
CA VAL A 98 -2.29 12.48 0.02
C VAL A 98 -3.20 12.38 1.26
N THR A 99 -4.40 12.95 1.19
CA THR A 99 -5.41 12.87 2.25
C THR A 99 -5.82 11.41 2.49
N LEU A 100 -6.16 10.66 1.43
CA LEU A 100 -6.56 9.26 1.53
C LEU A 100 -5.43 8.39 2.10
N THR A 101 -4.18 8.60 1.67
CA THR A 101 -3.04 7.85 2.20
C THR A 101 -2.85 8.13 3.70
N ALA A 102 -2.96 9.40 4.11
CA ALA A 102 -2.82 9.78 5.51
C ALA A 102 -3.90 9.16 6.40
N PHE A 103 -5.18 9.27 6.00
CA PHE A 103 -6.28 8.69 6.76
C PHE A 103 -6.26 7.17 6.76
N SER A 104 -6.02 6.54 5.60
CA SER A 104 -5.91 5.08 5.52
C SER A 104 -4.77 4.58 6.39
N SER A 105 -3.62 5.25 6.43
CA SER A 105 -2.49 4.85 7.30
C SER A 105 -2.81 4.90 8.80
N VAL A 106 -3.64 5.84 9.24
CA VAL A 106 -4.10 5.89 10.64
C VAL A 106 -5.12 4.78 10.91
N LEU A 107 -6.07 4.58 9.99
CA LEU A 107 -7.12 3.57 10.14
C LEU A 107 -6.55 2.15 10.08
N THR A 108 -5.52 1.91 9.27
CA THR A 108 -4.88 0.60 9.13
C THR A 108 -4.14 0.14 10.38
N LEU A 109 -3.79 1.03 11.30
CA LEU A 109 -3.32 0.64 12.64
C LEU A 109 -4.33 -0.26 13.36
N PHE A 110 -5.61 0.01 13.16
CA PHE A 110 -6.68 -0.73 13.81
C PHE A 110 -7.20 -1.86 12.92
N THR A 111 -7.27 -1.66 11.60
CA THR A 111 -7.83 -2.68 10.70
C THR A 111 -6.85 -3.80 10.37
N ILE A 112 -5.55 -3.52 10.20
CA ILE A 112 -4.56 -4.58 9.88
C ILE A 112 -4.50 -5.65 10.97
N PRO A 113 -4.36 -5.34 12.28
CA PRO A 113 -4.33 -6.38 13.30
C PRO A 113 -5.56 -7.29 13.27
N VAL A 114 -6.75 -6.72 13.06
CA VAL A 114 -8.01 -7.48 13.01
C VAL A 114 -8.09 -8.36 11.76
N ILE A 115 -7.79 -7.80 10.58
CA ILE A 115 -7.83 -8.54 9.31
C ILE A 115 -6.77 -9.64 9.30
N LEU A 116 -5.58 -9.35 9.82
CA LEU A 116 -4.45 -10.29 9.85
C LEU A 116 -4.70 -11.44 10.82
N GLU A 117 -5.15 -11.17 12.03
CA GLU A 117 -5.54 -12.21 12.99
C GLU A 117 -6.62 -13.12 12.40
N TRP A 118 -7.68 -12.53 11.83
CA TRP A 118 -8.73 -13.30 11.18
C TRP A 118 -8.18 -14.17 10.03
N SER A 119 -7.32 -13.61 9.18
CA SER A 119 -6.71 -14.34 8.06
C SER A 119 -5.84 -15.49 8.55
N LEU A 120 -5.07 -15.32 9.61
CA LEU A 120 -4.23 -16.37 10.17
C LEU A 120 -5.08 -17.50 10.75
N ILE A 121 -6.11 -17.18 11.54
CA ILE A 121 -7.04 -18.18 12.07
C ILE A 121 -7.73 -18.95 10.94
N HIS A 122 -8.21 -18.24 9.92
CA HIS A 122 -8.97 -18.84 8.83
C HIS A 122 -8.13 -19.78 7.95
N TYR A 123 -6.90 -19.38 7.60
CA TYR A 123 -6.07 -20.12 6.63
C TYR A 123 -5.02 -21.03 7.28
N MET A 124 -4.48 -20.67 8.45
CA MET A 124 -3.42 -21.44 9.13
C MET A 124 -3.92 -22.25 10.32
N GLY A 125 -5.15 -21.99 10.80
CA GLY A 125 -5.73 -22.67 11.95
C GLY A 125 -5.18 -22.18 13.30
N ASN A 126 -5.61 -22.85 14.37
CA ASN A 126 -5.30 -22.44 15.75
C ASN A 126 -3.86 -22.77 16.20
N ASP A 127 -3.17 -23.67 15.49
CA ASP A 127 -1.86 -24.19 15.91
C ASP A 127 -0.68 -23.32 15.44
N GLU A 128 -0.75 -22.70 14.26
CA GLU A 128 0.22 -21.65 13.86
C GLU A 128 -0.07 -20.30 14.53
N THR A 129 -1.30 -20.10 15.03
CA THR A 129 -1.65 -18.98 15.92
C THR A 129 -1.26 -19.24 17.39
N SER A 130 -0.51 -20.31 17.68
CA SER A 130 0.22 -20.45 18.95
C SER A 130 1.29 -19.37 19.13
N ILE A 131 1.72 -18.72 18.03
CA ILE A 131 2.08 -17.31 18.06
C ILE A 131 0.75 -16.55 18.23
N ILE A 132 0.22 -16.49 19.45
CA ILE A 132 -0.94 -15.66 19.76
C ILE A 132 -0.43 -14.23 19.57
N LEU A 133 -0.55 -13.73 18.35
CA LEU A 133 -0.24 -12.34 18.05
C LEU A 133 -1.30 -11.55 18.80
N ASN A 134 -0.91 -11.10 19.99
CA ASN A 134 -1.71 -10.16 20.73
C ASN A 134 -1.98 -8.99 19.79
N ARG A 135 -3.25 -8.74 19.45
CA ARG A 135 -3.65 -7.59 18.61
C ARG A 135 -2.97 -6.30 19.07
N PHE A 136 -2.76 -6.17 20.37
CA PHE A 136 -2.04 -5.06 20.98
C PHE A 136 -0.56 -5.00 20.57
N GLU A 137 0.15 -6.12 20.48
CA GLU A 137 1.54 -6.15 20.01
C GLU A 137 1.63 -5.83 18.52
N ILE A 138 0.73 -6.36 17.67
CA ILE A 138 0.69 -5.96 16.26
C ILE A 138 0.42 -4.46 16.12
N PHE A 139 -0.58 -3.96 16.87
CA PHE A 139 -0.91 -2.54 16.89
C PHE A 139 0.29 -1.69 17.33
N LYS A 140 0.98 -2.09 18.40
CA LYS A 140 2.14 -1.39 18.94
C LYS A 140 3.30 -1.39 17.95
N ASP A 141 3.61 -2.54 17.33
CA ASP A 141 4.65 -2.63 16.31
C ASP A 141 4.32 -1.77 15.10
N LEU A 142 3.07 -1.85 14.59
CA LEU A 142 2.60 -0.98 13.52
C LEU A 142 2.72 0.50 13.88
N PHE A 143 2.29 0.87 15.08
CA PHE A 143 2.36 2.25 15.58
C PHE A 143 3.81 2.76 15.61
N LEU A 144 4.74 1.94 16.13
CA LEU A 144 6.15 2.29 16.23
C LEU A 144 6.84 2.38 14.86
N ILE A 145 6.54 1.48 13.93
CA ILE A 145 7.20 1.45 12.61
C ILE A 145 6.57 2.41 11.59
N THR A 146 5.32 2.83 11.78
CA THR A 146 4.60 3.71 10.84
C THR A 146 4.35 5.10 11.43
N ILE A 147 3.55 5.21 12.50
CA ILE A 147 3.06 6.50 13.00
C ILE A 147 4.16 7.33 13.62
N VAL A 148 5.06 6.72 14.39
CA VAL A 148 6.16 7.45 15.00
C VAL A 148 7.05 8.09 13.92
N PRO A 149 7.54 7.37 12.89
CA PRO A 149 8.28 7.97 11.79
C PRO A 149 7.47 8.99 10.97
N ILE A 150 6.21 8.69 10.64
CA ILE A 150 5.34 9.63 9.90
C ILE A 150 5.19 10.95 10.69
N SER A 151 4.92 10.85 11.98
CA SER A 151 4.77 12.02 12.86
C SER A 151 6.07 12.82 12.95
N ALA A 152 7.21 12.15 13.08
CA ALA A 152 8.53 12.80 13.04
C ALA A 152 8.76 13.54 11.72
N GLY A 153 8.43 12.91 10.58
CA GLY A 153 8.50 13.55 9.26
C GLY A 153 7.57 14.77 9.15
N MET A 154 6.35 14.67 9.67
CA MET A 154 5.39 15.79 9.70
C MET A 154 5.87 16.94 10.56
N LEU A 155 6.49 16.66 11.72
CA LEU A 155 7.09 17.69 12.58
C LEU A 155 8.21 18.41 11.85
N VAL A 156 9.08 17.68 11.15
CA VAL A 156 10.12 18.28 10.30
C VAL A 156 9.49 19.14 9.21
N LYS A 157 8.43 18.66 8.54
CA LYS A 157 7.71 19.42 7.51
C LYS A 157 7.07 20.69 8.07
N HIS A 158 6.56 20.66 9.30
CA HIS A 158 5.95 21.80 9.97
C HIS A 158 6.98 22.89 10.31
N PHE A 159 8.12 22.52 10.91
CA PHE A 159 9.12 23.49 11.37
C PHE A 159 10.12 23.92 10.27
N LYS A 160 10.42 23.05 9.30
CA LYS A 160 11.44 23.28 8.25
C LYS A 160 10.92 22.85 6.87
N PRO A 161 9.90 23.52 6.30
CA PRO A 161 9.21 23.07 5.10
C PRO A 161 10.12 22.95 3.87
N GLU A 162 11.04 23.90 3.66
CA GLU A 162 11.98 23.87 2.52
C GLU A 162 12.97 22.71 2.61
N TRP A 163 13.42 22.39 3.82
CA TRP A 163 14.33 21.27 4.05
C TRP A 163 13.61 19.94 3.84
N ALA A 164 12.36 19.84 4.32
CA ALA A 164 11.52 18.68 4.10
C ALA A 164 11.24 18.45 2.60
N ASP A 165 10.98 19.50 1.81
CA ASP A 165 10.79 19.38 0.36
C ASP A 165 12.04 18.88 -0.36
N ARG A 166 13.24 19.35 0.03
CA ARG A 166 14.52 18.85 -0.49
C ARG A 166 14.74 17.37 -0.14
N LEU A 167 14.41 16.97 1.09
CA LEU A 167 14.55 15.59 1.54
C LEU A 167 13.52 14.67 0.89
N GLN A 168 12.29 15.14 0.65
CA GLN A 168 11.20 14.33 0.11
C GLN A 168 11.60 13.62 -1.19
N SER A 169 12.27 14.33 -2.11
CA SER A 169 12.75 13.74 -3.37
C SER A 169 13.75 12.61 -3.13
N LYS A 170 14.69 12.80 -2.19
CA LYS A 170 15.68 11.77 -1.83
C LYS A 170 15.02 10.56 -1.17
N VAL A 171 14.06 10.78 -0.27
CA VAL A 171 13.39 9.67 0.41
C VAL A 171 12.47 8.89 -0.54
N LYS A 172 11.86 9.53 -1.54
CA LYS A 172 11.13 8.81 -2.61
C LYS A 172 12.04 7.81 -3.32
N ILE A 173 13.24 8.25 -3.72
CA ILE A 173 14.24 7.37 -4.36
C ILE A 173 14.66 6.26 -3.39
N ALA A 174 14.98 6.61 -2.14
CA ALA A 174 15.33 5.63 -1.12
C ALA A 174 14.21 4.59 -0.89
N SER A 175 12.94 5.00 -0.91
CA SER A 175 11.79 4.11 -0.75
C SER A 175 11.65 3.12 -1.89
N ALA A 176 11.86 3.58 -3.13
CA ALA A 176 11.90 2.70 -4.30
C ALA A 176 13.08 1.72 -4.22
N LEU A 177 14.26 2.19 -3.79
CA LEU A 177 15.43 1.34 -3.60
C LEU A 177 15.23 0.30 -2.50
N VAL A 178 14.64 0.67 -1.37
CA VAL A 178 14.29 -0.28 -0.29
C VAL A 178 13.35 -1.35 -0.82
N LEU A 179 12.26 -0.97 -1.48
CA LEU A 179 11.33 -1.95 -2.06
C LEU A 179 12.04 -2.87 -3.07
N PHE A 180 12.89 -2.31 -3.93
CA PHE A 180 13.68 -3.09 -4.88
C PHE A 180 14.60 -4.10 -4.17
N ILE A 181 15.33 -3.67 -3.14
CA ILE A 181 16.19 -4.54 -2.33
C ILE A 181 15.38 -5.66 -1.67
N LEU A 182 14.17 -5.37 -1.16
CA LEU A 182 13.30 -6.39 -0.57
C LEU A 182 12.86 -7.43 -1.58
N ILE A 183 12.45 -7.00 -2.78
CA ILE A 183 12.04 -7.91 -3.85
C ILE A 183 13.22 -8.76 -4.32
N VAL A 184 14.40 -8.16 -4.54
CA VAL A 184 15.61 -8.89 -4.94
C VAL A 184 16.05 -9.87 -3.85
N GLY A 185 16.05 -9.43 -2.58
CA GLY A 185 16.38 -10.27 -1.43
C GLY A 185 15.46 -11.48 -1.31
N LEU A 186 14.15 -11.28 -1.45
CA LEU A 186 13.18 -12.38 -1.51
C LEU A 186 13.42 -13.30 -2.70
N THR A 187 13.69 -12.74 -3.88
CA THR A 187 13.97 -13.50 -5.11
C THR A 187 15.20 -14.38 -4.97
N ILE A 188 16.28 -13.87 -4.35
CA ILE A 188 17.50 -14.66 -4.10
C ILE A 188 17.23 -15.79 -3.10
N LYS A 189 16.47 -15.48 -2.03
CA LYS A 189 16.14 -16.44 -0.97
C LYS A 189 15.25 -17.57 -1.47
N GLU A 190 14.29 -17.23 -2.32
CA GLU A 190 13.28 -18.14 -2.87
C GLU A 190 13.56 -18.51 -4.34
N LYS A 191 14.84 -18.47 -4.76
CA LYS A 191 15.25 -18.60 -6.17
C LYS A 191 14.73 -19.85 -6.89
N HIS A 192 14.48 -20.93 -6.17
CA HIS A 192 13.95 -22.18 -6.72
C HIS A 192 12.41 -22.20 -6.80
N ASN A 193 11.74 -21.28 -6.11
CA ASN A 193 10.29 -21.19 -5.99
C ASN A 193 9.69 -20.01 -6.77
N ILE A 194 10.50 -19.19 -7.45
CA ILE A 194 10.02 -17.99 -8.17
C ILE A 194 8.92 -18.33 -9.18
N ILE A 195 9.15 -19.32 -10.06
CA ILE A 195 8.19 -19.70 -11.11
C ILE A 195 6.89 -20.27 -10.49
N PRO A 196 6.95 -21.24 -9.56
CA PRO A 196 5.76 -21.70 -8.83
C PRO A 196 4.99 -20.56 -8.18
N TYR A 197 5.67 -19.66 -7.45
CA TYR A 197 5.03 -18.53 -6.80
C TYR A 197 4.35 -17.58 -7.78
N PHE A 198 5.01 -17.24 -8.90
CA PHE A 198 4.38 -16.42 -9.93
C PHE A 198 3.16 -17.12 -10.55
N SER A 199 3.21 -18.44 -10.73
CA SER A 199 2.08 -19.22 -11.25
C SER A 199 0.91 -19.27 -10.26
N GLU A 200 1.18 -19.37 -8.96
CA GLU A 200 0.15 -19.49 -7.92
C GLU A 200 -0.54 -18.15 -7.62
N VAL A 201 0.21 -17.05 -7.50
CA VAL A 201 -0.35 -15.75 -7.08
C VAL A 201 -0.33 -14.67 -8.16
N GLY A 202 0.36 -14.87 -9.28
CA GLY A 202 0.50 -13.85 -10.32
C GLY A 202 -0.84 -13.44 -10.91
N ILE A 203 -1.70 -14.40 -11.25
CA ILE A 203 -3.06 -14.12 -11.75
C ILE A 203 -3.89 -13.44 -10.66
N GLY A 204 -3.88 -13.96 -9.43
CA GLY A 204 -4.65 -13.38 -8.33
C GLY A 204 -4.27 -11.93 -8.01
N THR A 205 -2.98 -11.64 -7.92
CA THR A 205 -2.46 -10.28 -7.66
C THR A 205 -2.67 -9.34 -8.85
N PHE A 206 -2.57 -9.83 -10.08
CA PHE A 206 -2.93 -9.07 -11.28
C PHE A 206 -4.42 -8.72 -11.31
N SER A 207 -5.29 -9.71 -11.12
CA SER A 207 -6.73 -9.51 -11.04
C SER A 207 -7.10 -8.55 -9.92
N LEU A 208 -6.50 -8.70 -8.73
CA LEU A 208 -6.71 -7.78 -7.62
C LEU A 208 -6.38 -6.34 -8.02
N ASN A 209 -5.20 -6.11 -8.61
CA ASN A 209 -4.78 -4.77 -9.03
C ASN A 209 -5.73 -4.15 -10.07
N ILE A 210 -6.06 -4.88 -11.13
CA ILE A 210 -6.96 -4.38 -12.19
C ILE A 210 -8.38 -4.14 -11.66
N ILE A 211 -8.92 -5.06 -10.86
CA ILE A 211 -10.26 -4.93 -10.30
C ILE A 211 -10.31 -3.72 -9.36
N THR A 212 -9.32 -3.52 -8.50
CA THR A 212 -9.37 -2.43 -7.52
C THR A 212 -9.10 -1.06 -8.14
N LEU A 213 -8.21 -0.97 -9.13
CA LEU A 213 -8.06 0.21 -9.99
C LEU A 213 -9.40 0.56 -10.66
N SER A 214 -10.05 -0.42 -11.27
CA SER A 214 -11.32 -0.23 -11.99
C SER A 214 -12.44 0.15 -11.04
N LEU A 215 -12.58 -0.57 -9.92
CA LEU A 215 -13.60 -0.31 -8.91
C LEU A 215 -13.45 1.08 -8.33
N GLY A 216 -12.22 1.50 -8.00
CA GLY A 216 -11.97 2.84 -7.47
C GLY A 216 -12.41 3.94 -8.44
N PHE A 217 -12.15 3.76 -9.74
CA PHE A 217 -12.61 4.70 -10.76
C PHE A 217 -14.14 4.67 -10.92
N ILE A 218 -14.73 3.48 -11.08
CA ILE A 218 -16.15 3.28 -11.34
C ILE A 218 -17.00 3.83 -10.18
N THR A 219 -16.68 3.46 -8.95
CA THR A 219 -17.40 3.93 -7.75
C THR A 219 -17.35 5.46 -7.63
N ALA A 220 -16.18 6.05 -7.84
CA ALA A 220 -16.03 7.50 -7.82
C ALA A 220 -16.87 8.19 -8.90
N ARG A 221 -16.92 7.65 -10.13
CA ARG A 221 -17.70 8.20 -11.23
C ARG A 221 -19.21 8.00 -11.07
N MET A 222 -19.65 6.82 -10.62
CA MET A 222 -21.06 6.53 -10.31
C MET A 222 -21.61 7.47 -9.24
N LEU A 223 -20.77 7.81 -8.26
CA LEU A 223 -21.12 8.75 -7.20
C LEU A 223 -20.80 10.20 -7.56
N SER A 224 -20.64 10.50 -8.86
CA SER A 224 -20.54 11.86 -9.41
C SER A 224 -19.34 12.67 -8.92
N LEU A 225 -18.22 12.04 -8.56
CA LEU A 225 -16.97 12.74 -8.30
C LEU A 225 -16.31 13.19 -9.60
N SER A 226 -15.49 14.24 -9.54
CA SER A 226 -14.76 14.74 -10.70
C SER A 226 -13.77 13.71 -11.25
N SER A 227 -13.40 13.82 -12.52
CA SER A 227 -12.43 12.88 -13.14
C SER A 227 -11.08 12.86 -12.40
N LYS A 228 -10.61 14.02 -11.92
CA LYS A 228 -9.36 14.11 -11.15
C LYS A 228 -9.45 13.34 -9.83
N GLN A 229 -10.59 13.44 -9.13
CA GLN A 229 -10.82 12.69 -7.90
C GLN A 229 -10.98 11.19 -8.17
N ALA A 230 -11.67 10.81 -9.25
CA ALA A 230 -11.83 9.41 -9.64
C ALA A 230 -10.49 8.75 -10.00
N ILE A 231 -9.59 9.47 -10.69
CA ILE A 231 -8.23 9.02 -10.96
C ILE A 231 -7.47 8.79 -9.64
N SER A 232 -7.52 9.74 -8.70
CA SER A 232 -6.83 9.57 -7.41
C SER A 232 -7.39 8.41 -6.60
N ILE A 233 -8.71 8.23 -6.54
CA ILE A 233 -9.33 7.11 -5.81
C ILE A 233 -9.00 5.76 -6.47
N SER A 234 -8.98 5.72 -7.81
CA SER A 234 -8.56 4.55 -8.57
C SER A 234 -7.13 4.16 -8.23
N ILE A 235 -6.19 5.11 -8.31
CA ILE A 235 -4.77 4.88 -8.03
C ILE A 235 -4.56 4.53 -6.56
N GLU A 236 -5.25 5.18 -5.63
CA GLU A 236 -5.13 4.85 -4.21
C GLU A 236 -5.62 3.43 -3.91
N SER A 237 -6.71 2.98 -4.55
CA SER A 237 -7.21 1.61 -4.41
C SER A 237 -6.30 0.60 -5.12
N GLY A 238 -5.67 0.99 -6.23
CA GLY A 238 -4.85 0.10 -7.04
C GLY A 238 -3.40 -0.03 -6.59
N ILE A 239 -2.84 0.98 -5.95
CA ILE A 239 -1.40 1.08 -5.71
C ILE A 239 -1.15 1.04 -4.20
N GLN A 240 -0.83 -0.16 -3.73
CA GLN A 240 -0.68 -0.47 -2.31
C GLN A 240 0.74 -0.29 -1.80
N ASN A 241 0.90 -0.19 -0.49
CA ASN A 241 2.21 -0.13 0.15
C ASN A 241 2.86 -1.52 0.26
N GLY A 242 3.44 -1.97 -0.85
CA GLY A 242 4.17 -3.24 -0.92
C GLY A 242 5.32 -3.36 0.07
N THR A 243 6.02 -2.26 0.34
CA THR A 243 7.12 -2.21 1.32
C THR A 243 6.62 -2.57 2.73
N LEU A 244 5.48 -2.00 3.14
CA LEU A 244 4.85 -2.32 4.42
C LEU A 244 4.38 -3.79 4.48
N ALA A 245 3.74 -4.28 3.42
CA ALA A 245 3.25 -5.66 3.39
C ALA A 245 4.38 -6.68 3.54
N ILE A 246 5.46 -6.53 2.76
CA ILE A 246 6.65 -7.39 2.84
C ILE A 246 7.29 -7.31 4.22
N ALA A 247 7.37 -6.10 4.77
CA ALA A 247 7.92 -5.88 6.09
C ALA A 247 7.14 -6.54 7.22
N LEU A 248 5.82 -6.49 7.18
CA LEU A 248 4.98 -7.14 8.18
C LEU A 248 5.10 -8.66 8.07
N ALA A 249 5.10 -9.20 6.85
CA ALA A 249 5.31 -10.62 6.62
C ALA A 249 6.65 -11.12 7.17
N ILE A 250 7.75 -10.42 6.87
CA ILE A 250 9.09 -10.87 7.25
C ILE A 250 9.44 -10.49 8.70
N GLY A 251 9.15 -9.26 9.09
CA GLY A 251 9.57 -8.68 10.38
C GLY A 251 8.68 -9.13 11.53
N LEU A 252 7.37 -9.05 11.34
CA LEU A 252 6.38 -9.34 12.37
C LEU A 252 5.96 -10.82 12.34
N LEU A 253 5.55 -11.32 11.17
CA LEU A 253 5.07 -12.70 11.01
C LEU A 253 6.19 -13.72 10.82
N LYS A 254 7.43 -13.26 10.58
CA LYS A 254 8.62 -14.09 10.41
C LYS A 254 8.48 -15.18 9.33
N ASN A 255 7.66 -14.94 8.30
CA ASN A 255 7.35 -15.89 7.25
C ASN A 255 7.58 -15.28 5.86
N ASN A 256 8.42 -15.92 5.04
CA ASN A 256 8.72 -15.43 3.69
C ASN A 256 7.55 -15.63 2.74
N ASP A 257 6.80 -16.73 2.86
CA ASP A 257 5.69 -17.06 1.96
C ASP A 257 4.64 -15.95 2.03
N PHE A 258 4.40 -15.39 3.23
CA PHE A 258 3.47 -14.29 3.42
C PHE A 258 3.92 -13.00 2.70
N ALA A 259 5.21 -12.87 2.40
CA ALA A 259 5.76 -11.70 1.71
C ALA A 259 5.66 -11.82 0.18
N ILE A 260 5.51 -13.05 -0.35
CA ILE A 260 5.50 -13.32 -1.80
C ILE A 260 4.38 -12.57 -2.53
N PRO A 261 3.10 -12.60 -2.08
CA PRO A 261 2.05 -11.85 -2.76
C PRO A 261 2.31 -10.35 -2.77
N GLY A 262 2.85 -9.78 -1.68
CA GLY A 262 3.23 -8.37 -1.62
C GLY A 262 4.33 -8.01 -2.62
N ALA A 263 5.33 -8.88 -2.80
CA ALA A 263 6.41 -8.68 -3.77
C ALA A 263 5.90 -8.79 -5.22
N VAL A 264 5.12 -9.82 -5.54
CA VAL A 264 4.54 -10.03 -6.89
C VAL A 264 3.58 -8.89 -7.24
N TYR A 265 2.70 -8.50 -6.30
CA TYR A 265 1.80 -7.37 -6.47
C TYR A 265 2.55 -6.06 -6.71
N SER A 266 3.64 -5.82 -5.98
CA SER A 266 4.48 -4.62 -6.16
C SER A 266 5.06 -4.52 -7.57
N LEU A 267 5.52 -5.63 -8.15
CA LEU A 267 6.01 -5.67 -9.53
C LEU A 267 4.88 -5.37 -10.52
N ILE A 268 3.73 -6.02 -10.34
CA ILE A 268 2.56 -5.84 -11.21
C ILE A 268 2.05 -4.40 -11.17
N MET A 269 1.91 -3.82 -9.98
CA MET A 269 1.35 -2.47 -9.84
C MET A 269 2.25 -1.41 -10.48
N PHE A 270 3.57 -1.60 -10.54
CA PHE A 270 4.44 -0.69 -11.30
C PHE A 270 4.17 -0.79 -12.80
N ILE A 271 4.01 -2.01 -13.34
CA ILE A 271 3.68 -2.22 -14.76
C ILE A 271 2.34 -1.54 -15.10
N THR A 272 1.30 -1.80 -14.32
CA THR A 272 -0.02 -1.20 -14.56
C THR A 272 0.00 0.32 -14.37
N SER A 273 0.79 0.84 -13.43
CA SER A 273 1.02 2.27 -13.28
C SER A 273 1.64 2.91 -14.52
N PHE A 274 2.69 2.30 -15.10
CA PHE A 274 3.29 2.80 -16.34
C PHE A 274 2.29 2.84 -17.49
N ILE A 275 1.46 1.80 -17.62
CA ILE A 275 0.41 1.73 -18.65
C ILE A 275 -0.63 2.84 -18.45
N ILE A 276 -1.11 3.03 -17.22
CA ILE A 276 -2.12 4.06 -16.90
C ILE A 276 -1.56 5.47 -17.12
N ILE A 277 -0.33 5.73 -16.66
CA ILE A 277 0.36 7.01 -16.89
C ILE A 277 0.47 7.28 -18.39
N GLY A 278 0.89 6.28 -19.17
CA GLY A 278 1.00 6.39 -20.63
C GLY A 278 -0.34 6.70 -21.29
N PHE A 279 -1.38 5.94 -20.94
CA PHE A 279 -2.73 6.08 -21.49
C PHE A 279 -3.34 7.46 -21.20
N LEU A 280 -3.31 7.90 -19.94
CA LEU A 280 -3.93 9.16 -19.50
C LEU A 280 -3.16 10.40 -19.99
N ASN A 281 -1.86 10.28 -20.28
CA ASN A 281 -1.06 11.39 -20.81
C ASN A 281 -1.06 11.49 -22.35
N THR A 282 -1.76 10.59 -23.05
CA THR A 282 -1.96 10.72 -24.51
C THR A 282 -2.77 11.98 -24.85
N LYS A 283 -2.50 12.59 -26.01
CA LYS A 283 -3.13 13.86 -26.45
C LYS A 283 -4.66 13.84 -26.42
N LYS A 284 -5.29 12.66 -26.53
CA LYS A 284 -6.75 12.48 -26.54
C LYS A 284 -7.41 12.78 -25.19
N PHE A 285 -6.69 12.66 -24.08
CA PHE A 285 -7.18 12.91 -22.72
C PHE A 285 -6.62 14.21 -22.10
N ARG A 286 -5.82 14.98 -22.85
CA ARG A 286 -5.44 16.34 -22.44
C ARG A 286 -6.68 17.23 -22.48
N GLN A 287 -7.06 17.81 -21.33
CA GLN A 287 -8.10 18.83 -21.30
C GLN A 287 -7.63 20.09 -22.07
N PRO A 288 -8.54 20.84 -22.74
CA PRO A 288 -8.17 21.90 -23.68
C PRO A 288 -7.56 23.18 -23.08
N THR A 289 -7.22 23.23 -21.79
CA THR A 289 -6.85 24.48 -21.10
C THR A 289 -5.38 24.58 -20.66
N ASP A 290 -4.50 23.71 -21.18
CA ASP A 290 -3.07 23.71 -20.83
C ASP A 290 -2.17 24.38 -21.92
N ASN A 291 -2.72 25.26 -22.77
CA ASN A 291 -1.97 26.15 -23.67
C ASN A 291 -2.60 27.54 -23.70
#